data_AF-A0A497M170-F1
#
_entry.id   AF-A0A497M170-F1
#
_cell.length_a   1.000
_cell.length_b   1.000
_cell.length_c   1.000
_cell.angle_alpha   90.00
_cell.angle_beta   90.00
_cell.angle_gamma   90.00
#
_symmetry.space_group_name_H-M   'P 1'
#
loop_
_entity.id
_entity.type
_entity.pdbx_description
1 polymer ?
#
loop_
_entity_poly.entity_id
_entity_poly.type
_entity_poly.pdbx_seq_one_letter_code
_entity_poly.pdbx_strand_id
1 'polypeptide(L)' 'MRRLDERLRLAKTVLNELKKTPLGRTELEKRTVKRCGTHSTFEGIFRYLVQKGYVKKSGERHRAPYTITGKGLKLLEGLS' A
#
# COMPACT_ATOMS: atom_id res chain seq x y z
N MET A 1 -6.73 12.66 18.61
CA MET A 1 -5.74 12.60 17.50
C MET A 1 -5.04 11.25 17.52
N ARG A 2 -5.40 10.34 16.61
CA ARG A 2 -4.72 9.04 16.35
C ARG A 2 -4.77 8.80 14.84
N ARG A 3 -4.06 9.62 14.04
CA ARG A 3 -4.42 9.72 12.61
C ARG A 3 -3.26 9.82 11.62
N LEU A 4 -2.13 10.41 11.96
CA LEU A 4 -1.08 10.64 10.95
C LEU A 4 0.00 9.57 11.03
N ASP A 5 0.55 9.33 12.23
CA ASP A 5 1.57 8.31 12.45
C ASP A 5 1.10 6.90 12.05
N GLU A 6 -0.12 6.50 12.46
CA GLU A 6 -0.72 5.24 12.05
C GLU A 6 -0.88 5.12 10.53
N ARG A 7 -1.31 6.20 9.84
CA ARG A 7 -1.44 6.24 8.38
C ARG A 7 -0.09 6.13 7.68
N LEU A 8 0.95 6.74 8.24
CA LEU A 8 2.33 6.63 7.73
C LEU A 8 2.86 5.21 7.95
N ARG A 9 2.62 4.60 9.11
CA ARG A 9 3.00 3.19 9.39
C ARG A 9 2.28 2.21 8.47
N LEU A 10 1.01 2.44 8.20
CA LEU A 10 0.20 1.71 7.23
C LEU A 10 0.75 1.85 5.81
N ALA A 11 1.03 3.08 5.37
CA ALA A 11 1.63 3.34 4.07
C ALA A 11 2.98 2.63 3.93
N LYS A 12 3.86 2.75 4.94
CA LYS A 12 5.16 2.07 5.02
C LYS A 12 4.99 0.56 4.88
N THR A 13 4.02 -0.03 5.58
CA THR A 13 3.75 -1.48 5.51
C THR A 13 3.32 -1.92 4.11
N VAL A 14 2.35 -1.22 3.50
CA VAL A 14 1.87 -1.52 2.14
C VAL A 14 2.99 -1.39 1.12
N LEU A 15 3.77 -0.31 1.18
CA LEU A 15 4.87 -0.06 0.25
C LEU A 15 6.00 -1.09 0.43
N ASN A 16 6.31 -1.50 1.66
CA ASN A 16 7.30 -2.55 1.92
C ASN A 16 6.89 -3.91 1.36
N GLU A 17 5.61 -4.29 1.49
CA GLU A 17 5.14 -5.55 0.91
C GLU A 17 5.19 -5.52 -0.63
N LEU A 18 4.85 -4.37 -1.25
CA LEU A 18 4.94 -4.19 -2.70
C LEU A 18 6.37 -4.03 -3.23
N LYS A 19 7.31 -3.53 -2.41
CA LYS A 19 8.74 -3.48 -2.74
C LYS A 19 9.34 -4.89 -2.86
N LYS A 20 8.85 -5.84 -2.06
CA LYS A 20 9.31 -7.24 -2.10
C LYS A 20 8.81 -7.96 -3.35
N THR A 21 7.53 -7.82 -3.67
CA THR A 21 6.91 -8.50 -4.81
C THR A 21 5.58 -7.82 -5.21
N PRO A 22 5.20 -7.83 -6.50
CA PRO A 22 3.87 -7.40 -6.91
C PRO A 22 2.78 -8.28 -6.28
N LEU A 23 1.75 -7.66 -5.68
CA LEU A 23 0.68 -8.37 -4.98
C LEU A 23 -0.70 -7.96 -5.48
N GLY A 24 -1.59 -8.94 -5.59
CA GLY A 24 -3.03 -8.68 -5.78
C GLY A 24 -3.64 -7.99 -4.57
N ARG A 25 -4.76 -7.28 -4.76
CA ARG A 25 -5.44 -6.51 -3.70
C ARG A 25 -5.72 -7.37 -2.46
N THR A 26 -6.32 -8.55 -2.65
CA THR A 26 -6.70 -9.46 -1.56
C THR A 26 -5.49 -9.95 -0.77
N GLU A 27 -4.39 -10.26 -1.46
CA GLU A 27 -3.17 -10.74 -0.79
C GLU A 27 -2.47 -9.61 -0.02
N LEU A 28 -2.40 -8.42 -0.64
CA LEU A 28 -1.88 -7.22 0.00
C LEU A 28 -2.68 -6.84 1.24
N GLU A 29 -4.01 -6.94 1.16
CA GLU A 29 -4.91 -6.74 2.28
C GLU A 29 -4.64 -7.74 3.41
N LYS A 30 -4.65 -9.05 3.11
CA LYS A 30 -4.37 -10.10 4.11
C LYS A 30 -3.05 -9.87 4.86
N ARG A 31 -2.00 -9.45 4.16
CA ARG A 31 -0.68 -9.15 4.75
C ARG A 31 -0.67 -7.88 5.57
N THR A 32 -1.46 -6.87 5.18
CA THR A 32 -1.48 -5.55 5.84
C THR A 32 -2.42 -5.55 7.04
N VAL A 33 -3.61 -6.13 6.93
CA VAL A 33 -4.62 -6.27 8.01
C VAL A 33 -4.02 -6.97 9.22
N LYS A 34 -3.25 -8.06 9.01
CA LYS A 34 -2.52 -8.75 10.09
C LYS A 34 -1.56 -7.86 10.87
N ARG A 35 -1.05 -6.77 10.28
CA ARG A 35 -0.07 -5.87 10.91
C ARG A 35 -0.66 -4.56 11.41
N CYS A 36 -1.74 -4.08 10.78
CA CYS A 36 -2.15 -2.69 10.92
C CYS A 36 -3.66 -2.49 11.12
N GLY A 37 -4.42 -3.56 11.40
CA GLY A 37 -5.79 -3.45 11.88
C GLY A 37 -6.83 -3.85 10.84
N THR A 38 -7.87 -3.05 10.65
CA THR A 38 -9.11 -3.44 9.97
C THR A 38 -9.08 -3.25 8.44
N HIS A 39 -9.99 -3.95 7.76
CA HIS A 39 -10.25 -3.80 6.32
C HIS A 39 -10.47 -2.33 5.91
N SER A 40 -11.30 -1.59 6.65
CA SER A 40 -11.63 -0.18 6.35
C SER A 40 -10.40 0.73 6.35
N THR A 41 -9.44 0.46 7.25
CA THR A 41 -8.20 1.21 7.35
C THR A 41 -7.27 0.92 6.18
N PHE A 42 -7.19 -0.35 5.76
CA PHE A 42 -6.47 -0.76 4.56
C PHE A 42 -7.07 -0.13 3.30
N GLU A 43 -8.39 -0.21 3.12
CA GLU A 43 -9.14 0.42 2.02
C GLU A 43 -8.78 1.91 1.87
N GLY A 44 -8.82 2.65 2.99
CA GLY A 44 -8.55 4.08 3.01
C GLY A 44 -7.12 4.42 2.58
N ILE A 45 -6.12 3.74 3.14
CA ILE A 45 -4.72 4.01 2.80
C ILE A 45 -4.38 3.51 1.38
N PHE A 46 -4.90 2.36 0.99
CA PHE A 46 -4.64 1.78 -0.32
C PHE A 46 -5.19 2.68 -1.43
N ARG A 47 -6.43 3.17 -1.28
CA ARG A 47 -7.03 4.12 -2.20
C ARG A 47 -6.22 5.41 -2.31
N TYR A 48 -5.75 5.94 -1.19
CA TYR A 48 -4.86 7.10 -1.18
C TYR A 48 -3.56 6.85 -1.95
N LEU A 49 -2.91 5.70 -1.73
CA LEU A 49 -1.65 5.34 -2.39
C LEU A 49 -1.81 5.20 -3.91
N VAL A 50 -2.92 4.61 -4.36
CA VAL A 50 -3.26 4.48 -5.79
C VAL A 50 -3.56 5.86 -6.38
N GLN A 51 -4.42 6.66 -5.75
CA GLN A 51 -4.80 8.00 -6.23
C GLN A 51 -3.60 8.96 -6.33
N LYS A 52 -2.64 8.86 -5.41
CA LYS A 52 -1.42 9.68 -5.43
C LYS A 52 -0.32 9.13 -6.34
N GLY A 53 -0.53 7.96 -6.95
CA GLY A 53 0.41 7.33 -7.87
C GLY A 53 1.62 6.69 -7.20
N TYR A 54 1.56 6.39 -5.90
CA TYR A 54 2.62 5.67 -5.19
C TYR A 54 2.59 4.17 -5.51
N VAL A 55 1.41 3.66 -5.83
CA VAL A 55 1.15 2.28 -6.22
C VAL A 55 0.36 2.28 -7.53
N LYS A 56 0.70 1.39 -8.46
CA LYS A 56 -0.03 1.24 -9.73
C LYS A 56 -0.38 -0.22 -9.99
N LYS A 57 -1.42 -0.44 -10.78
CA LYS A 57 -1.72 -1.76 -11.31
C LYS A 57 -0.69 -2.12 -12.38
N SER A 58 -0.23 -3.36 -12.39
CA SER A 58 0.78 -3.85 -13.35
C SER A 58 0.22 -4.13 -14.75
N GLY A 59 -1.10 -4.23 -14.89
CA GLY A 59 -1.75 -4.45 -16.19
C GLY A 59 -3.26 -4.21 -16.13
N GLU A 60 -3.90 -4.32 -17.29
CA GLU A 60 -5.33 -3.96 -17.48
C GLU A 60 -6.30 -5.03 -16.95
N ARG A 61 -5.83 -6.28 -16.80
CA ARG A 61 -6.66 -7.39 -16.29
C ARG A 61 -7.24 -7.06 -14.92
N HIS A 62 -8.48 -7.47 -14.66
CA HIS A 62 -9.16 -7.21 -13.38
C HIS A 62 -8.31 -7.68 -12.18
N ARG A 63 -7.70 -8.87 -12.27
CA ARG A 63 -6.85 -9.47 -11.22
C ARG A 63 -5.35 -9.13 -11.31
N ALA A 64 -4.93 -8.16 -12.14
CA ALA A 64 -3.52 -7.82 -12.24
C ALA A 64 -2.97 -7.30 -10.89
N PRO A 65 -1.76 -7.72 -10.49
CA PRO A 65 -1.17 -7.31 -9.23
C PRO A 65 -0.84 -5.82 -9.23
N TYR A 66 -0.71 -5.25 -8.04
CA TYR A 66 -0.22 -3.90 -7.83
C TYR A 66 1.30 -3.93 -7.64
N THR A 67 1.97 -2.87 -8.08
CA THR A 67 3.40 -2.66 -7.92
C THR A 67 3.67 -1.25 -7.39
N ILE A 68 4.78 -1.12 -6.67
CA ILE A 68 5.27 0.18 -6.21
C ILE A 68 5.83 0.98 -7.39
N THR A 69 5.59 2.29 -7.41
CA THR A 69 6.17 3.20 -8.41
C THR A 69 7.46 3.83 -7.90
N GLY A 70 8.22 4.51 -8.77
CA GLY A 70 9.36 5.32 -8.32
C GLY A 70 8.97 6.40 -7.30
N LYS A 71 7.77 6.97 -7.42
CA LYS A 71 7.23 7.92 -6.44
C LYS A 71 6.96 7.23 -5.10
N GLY A 72 6.42 6.00 -5.15
CA GLY A 72 6.18 5.17 -3.97
C GLY A 72 7.48 4.77 -3.26
N LEU A 73 8.54 4.48 -4.02
CA LEU A 73 9.86 4.21 -3.47
C LEU A 73 10.43 5.42 -2.72
N LYS A 74 10.38 6.62 -3.33
CA LYS A 74 10.82 7.87 -2.66
C LYS A 74 10.03 8.15 -1.37
N LEU A 75 8.72 7.92 -1.39
CA LEU A 75 7.91 8.03 -0.17
C LEU A 75 8.37 7.03 0.88
N LEU A 76 8.59 5.77 0.49
CA LEU A 76 9.05 4.73 1.41
C LEU A 76 10.42 5.06 2.04
N GLU A 77 11.34 5.62 1.27
CA GLU A 77 12.64 6.10 1.75
C GLU A 77 12.48 7.25 2.76
N GLY A 78 11.60 8.21 2.51
CA GLY A 78 11.31 9.30 3.45
C GLY A 78 10.54 8.88 4.70
N LEU A 79 9.91 7.70 4.70
CA LEU A 79 9.28 7.08 5.86
C LEU A 79 10.23 6.16 6.64
N SER A 80 11.46 5.96 6.14
CA SER A 80 12.35 4.91 6.60
C SER A 80 12.99 5.25 7.93
#